data_AF-A0AA40MG76-F1
#
_entry.id   AF-A0AA40MG76-F1
#
_cell.length_a   1.000
_cell.length_b   1.000
_cell.length_c   1.000
_cell.angle_alpha   90.00
_cell.angle_beta   90.00
_cell.angle_gamma   90.00
#
_symmetry.space_group_name_H-M   'P 1'
#
loop_
_entity.id
_entity.type
_entity.pdbx_description
1 polymer ?
#
loop_
_entity_poly.entity_id
_entity_poly.type
_entity_poly.pdbx_seq_one_letter_code
_entity_poly.pdbx_strand_id
1 'polypeptide(L)'
;MFRLESDFDIENGMAGPSGRLSGRRTYVGLLNEHWSMFATGRRSNAMQKTLVPLYIATALGRDVHHPFDTDDLDSTFLTNNSIQYQTPDWVA
;
A
#
# COMPACT_ATOMS: atom_id res chain seq x y z
N MET A 1 -5.79 -5.90 14.47
CA MET A 1 -4.58 -5.26 13.89
C MET A 1 -4.78 -3.75 13.83
N PHE A 2 -3.77 -2.99 14.23
CA PHE A 2 -3.74 -1.52 14.13
C PHE A 2 -2.40 -1.14 13.49
N ARG A 3 -2.43 -0.42 12.36
CA ARG A 3 -1.22 -0.05 11.60
C ARG A 3 -1.19 1.46 11.39
N LEU A 4 -0.11 2.07 11.86
CA LEU A 4 0.27 3.45 11.59
C LEU A 4 1.69 3.44 11.01
N GLU A 5 1.86 4.04 9.84
CA GLU A 5 3.08 3.94 9.05
C GLU A 5 3.36 5.25 8.32
N SER A 6 4.53 5.83 8.59
CA SER A 6 5.05 7.04 7.94
C SER A 6 6.14 6.65 6.95
N ASP A 7 6.29 7.43 5.89
CA ASP A 7 7.53 7.45 5.13
C ASP A 7 8.46 8.54 5.66
N PHE A 8 9.76 8.32 5.47
CA PHE A 8 10.81 9.25 5.82
C PHE A 8 11.72 9.41 4.61
N ASP A 9 11.82 10.63 4.10
CA ASP A 9 12.73 10.97 3.01
C ASP A 9 14.15 11.05 3.58
N ILE A 10 15.05 10.21 3.07
CA ILE A 10 16.42 10.13 3.55
C ILE A 10 17.28 11.32 3.12
N GLU A 11 16.89 12.04 2.07
CA GLU A 11 17.67 13.15 1.50
C GLU A 11 17.46 14.45 2.29
N ASN A 12 16.26 14.64 2.86
CA ASN A 12 15.89 15.89 3.55
C ASN A 12 15.25 15.69 4.93
N GLY A 13 15.01 14.44 5.35
CA GLY A 13 14.45 14.09 6.65
C GLY A 13 12.96 14.40 6.83
N MET A 14 12.24 14.74 5.76
CA MET A 14 10.83 15.08 5.85
C MET A 14 9.95 13.83 5.92
N ALA A 15 8.84 13.93 6.65
CA ALA A 15 7.82 12.90 6.67
C ALA A 15 7.02 12.89 5.34
N GLY A 16 6.77 11.70 4.81
CA GLY A 16 6.01 11.50 3.59
C GLY A 16 4.77 10.62 3.76
N PRO A 17 3.81 10.71 2.83
CA PRO A 17 3.53 11.83 1.93
C PRO A 17 2.92 13.04 2.65
N SER A 18 3.19 14.26 2.15
CA SER A 18 2.62 15.54 2.62
C SER A 18 3.04 16.03 4.01
N GLY A 19 4.20 15.63 4.55
CA GLY A 19 4.70 16.15 5.83
C GLY A 19 3.96 15.64 7.06
N ARG A 20 3.13 14.59 6.93
CA ARG A 20 2.26 14.08 7.99
C ARG A 20 2.81 12.79 8.59
N LEU A 21 2.70 12.65 9.91
CA LEU A 21 2.89 11.37 10.57
C LEU A 21 1.80 10.39 10.13
N SER A 22 2.20 9.13 9.93
CA SER A 22 1.35 8.03 9.44
C SER A 22 0.76 8.27 8.04
N GLY A 23 1.47 9.04 7.21
CA GLY A 23 1.04 9.40 5.86
C GLY A 23 0.95 8.23 4.88
N ARG A 24 1.73 7.15 5.10
CA ARG A 24 1.73 5.99 4.22
C ARG A 24 0.54 5.09 4.53
N ARG A 25 0.57 4.31 5.60
CA ARG A 25 -0.54 3.39 5.93
C ARG A 25 -1.13 3.72 7.29
N THR A 26 -2.43 3.96 7.32
CA THR A 26 -3.18 4.26 8.54
C THR A 26 -4.50 3.51 8.50
N TYR A 27 -4.56 2.34 9.12
CA TYR A 27 -5.77 1.52 9.10
C TYR A 27 -5.91 0.66 10.35
N VAL A 28 -7.15 0.28 10.60
CA VAL A 28 -7.52 -0.76 11.57
C VAL A 28 -8.04 -1.97 10.82
N GLY A 29 -7.85 -3.16 11.38
CA GLY A 29 -8.33 -4.37 10.74
C GLY A 29 -8.54 -5.52 11.69
N LEU A 30 -9.41 -6.42 11.28
CA LEU A 30 -9.66 -7.70 11.91
C LEU A 30 -8.91 -8.77 11.11
N LEU A 31 -8.27 -9.70 11.82
CA LEU A 31 -7.54 -10.82 11.25
C LEU A 31 -8.15 -12.11 11.79
N ASN A 32 -8.32 -13.11 10.93
CA ASN A 32 -8.82 -14.43 11.28
C ASN A 32 -8.26 -15.48 10.34
N GLU A 33 -8.13 -16.71 10.81
CA GLU A 33 -7.52 -17.80 10.05
C GLU A 33 -8.41 -18.29 8.88
N HIS A 34 -9.74 -18.19 9.01
CA HIS A 34 -10.69 -18.72 8.02
C HIS A 34 -11.07 -17.70 6.95
N TRP A 35 -11.10 -16.41 7.28
CA TRP A 35 -11.46 -15.35 6.35
C TRP A 35 -10.35 -14.31 6.14
N SER A 36 -9.15 -14.52 6.70
CA SER A 36 -8.01 -13.64 6.52
C SER A 36 -8.27 -12.22 7.05
N MET A 37 -8.33 -11.18 6.21
CA MET A 37 -8.25 -9.79 6.67
C MET A 37 -9.38 -8.92 6.15
N PHE A 38 -10.05 -8.22 7.07
CA PHE A 38 -10.90 -7.08 6.78
C PHE A 38 -10.28 -5.82 7.39
N ALA A 39 -10.21 -4.73 6.63
CA ALA A 39 -9.58 -3.50 7.09
C ALA A 39 -10.32 -2.26 6.61
N THR A 40 -10.24 -1.20 7.42
CA THR A 40 -10.72 0.13 7.04
C THR A 40 -9.71 1.22 7.36
N GLY A 41 -9.60 2.21 6.47
CA GLY A 41 -8.70 3.36 6.63
C GLY A 41 -8.01 3.75 5.31
N ARG A 42 -6.73 4.11 5.42
CA ARG A 42 -5.81 4.50 4.35
C ARG A 42 -4.80 3.39 4.07
N ARG A 43 -4.87 2.77 2.88
CA ARG A 43 -3.96 1.70 2.44
C ARG A 43 -3.90 1.59 0.92
N SER A 44 -2.97 0.79 0.43
CA SER A 44 -2.87 0.43 -0.99
C SER A 44 -4.14 -0.26 -1.45
N ASN A 45 -4.57 0.03 -2.67
CA ASN A 45 -5.71 -0.57 -3.36
C ASN A 45 -5.44 -2.05 -3.74
N ALA A 46 -6.44 -2.72 -4.30
CA ALA A 46 -6.33 -4.14 -4.67
C ALA A 46 -5.32 -4.38 -5.80
N MET A 47 -5.29 -3.53 -6.82
CA MET A 47 -4.35 -3.66 -7.96
C MET A 47 -2.91 -3.58 -7.48
N GLN A 48 -2.57 -2.60 -6.64
CA GLN A 48 -1.26 -2.48 -6.01
C GLN A 48 -0.87 -3.74 -5.25
N LYS A 49 -1.79 -4.29 -4.44
CA LYS A 49 -1.48 -5.48 -3.64
C LYS A 49 -1.24 -6.73 -4.47
N THR A 50 -1.92 -6.87 -5.60
CA THR A 50 -1.86 -8.08 -6.42
C THR A 50 -0.82 -8.00 -7.52
N LEU A 51 -0.62 -6.83 -8.13
CA LEU A 51 0.20 -6.67 -9.33
C LEU A 51 1.62 -6.16 -9.05
N VAL A 52 1.86 -5.42 -7.96
CA VAL A 52 3.23 -4.95 -7.61
C VAL A 52 4.25 -6.10 -7.56
N PRO A 53 3.95 -7.29 -7.01
CA PRO A 53 4.92 -8.40 -7.03
C PRO A 53 5.30 -8.89 -8.44
N LEU A 54 4.48 -8.63 -9.45
CA LEU A 54 4.73 -8.99 -10.85
C LEU A 54 5.40 -7.87 -11.64
N TYR A 55 5.60 -6.71 -11.00
CA TYR A 55 6.03 -5.50 -11.67
C TYR A 55 7.56 -5.39 -11.77
N ILE A 56 8.08 -5.14 -12.97
CA ILE A 56 9.53 -5.09 -13.23
C ILE A 56 10.26 -4.02 -12.41
N ALA A 57 9.57 -2.94 -12.02
CA ALA A 57 10.16 -1.88 -11.19
C ALA A 57 10.58 -2.37 -9.79
N THR A 58 10.02 -3.48 -9.31
CA THR A 58 10.50 -4.12 -8.07
C THR A 58 11.95 -4.60 -8.17
N ALA A 59 12.43 -4.87 -9.39
CA ALA A 59 13.81 -5.30 -9.66
C ALA A 59 14.70 -4.16 -10.18
N LEU A 60 14.16 -3.24 -10.99
CA LEU A 60 14.93 -2.22 -11.70
C LEU A 60 14.80 -0.80 -11.10
N GLY A 61 14.00 -0.63 -10.04
CA GLY A 61 13.81 0.65 -9.38
C GLY A 61 12.78 1.55 -10.04
N ARG A 62 12.69 2.80 -9.55
CA ARG A 62 11.60 3.74 -9.87
C ARG A 62 11.61 4.28 -11.30
N ASP A 63 12.74 4.19 -12.00
CA ASP A 63 12.90 4.78 -13.34
C ASP A 63 12.18 4.00 -14.45
N VAL A 64 11.79 2.75 -14.18
CA VAL A 64 11.05 1.92 -15.14
C VAL A 64 9.53 1.93 -14.89
N HIS A 65 9.04 2.91 -14.13
CA HIS A 65 7.62 3.00 -13.88
C HIS A 65 6.82 3.36 -15.14
N HIS A 66 5.54 2.99 -15.18
CA HIS A 66 4.67 3.41 -16.27
C HIS A 66 4.59 4.94 -16.27
N PRO A 67 4.67 5.60 -17.44
CA PRO A 67 4.58 7.05 -17.52
C PRO A 67 3.35 7.57 -16.77
N PHE A 68 3.56 8.55 -15.89
CA PHE A 68 2.53 9.17 -15.04
C PHE A 68 1.87 8.24 -14.00
N ASP A 69 2.40 7.04 -13.76
CA ASP A 69 1.87 6.06 -12.80
C ASP A 69 0.35 5.82 -12.97
N THR A 70 -0.11 5.69 -14.21
CA THR A 70 -1.55 5.58 -14.52
C THR A 70 -2.23 4.33 -13.97
N ASP A 71 -1.44 3.33 -13.58
CA ASP A 71 -1.91 2.10 -12.93
C ASP A 71 -1.71 2.10 -11.40
N ASP A 72 -1.12 3.18 -10.86
CA ASP A 72 -0.85 3.40 -9.44
C ASP A 72 0.05 2.31 -8.81
N LEU A 73 0.87 1.61 -9.61
CA LEU A 73 1.78 0.59 -9.07
C LEU A 73 2.97 1.19 -8.32
N ASP A 74 3.28 2.48 -8.51
CA ASP A 74 4.22 3.22 -7.67
C ASP A 74 3.66 3.70 -6.32
N SER A 75 2.37 3.47 -6.07
CA SER A 75 1.69 4.05 -4.92
C SER A 75 1.75 5.58 -4.88
N THR A 76 1.64 6.23 -6.05
CA THR A 76 1.46 7.69 -6.13
C THR A 76 0.30 8.15 -5.27
N PHE A 77 -0.76 7.34 -5.15
CA PHE A 77 -1.78 7.54 -4.14
C PHE A 77 -2.11 6.27 -3.35
N LEU A 78 -2.74 6.52 -2.20
CA LEU A 78 -3.29 5.48 -1.34
C LEU A 78 -4.75 5.81 -1.09
N THR A 79 -5.59 4.79 -1.07
CA THR A 79 -7.03 4.95 -0.97
C THR A 79 -7.41 5.28 0.47
N ASN A 80 -7.90 6.51 0.69
CA ASN A 80 -8.46 6.95 1.97
C ASN A 80 -9.88 6.44 2.17
N ASN A 81 -10.33 6.38 3.43
CA ASN A 81 -11.70 6.04 3.82
C ASN A 81 -12.21 4.78 3.11
N SER A 82 -11.30 3.82 2.94
CA SER A 82 -11.58 2.60 2.21
C SER A 82 -11.98 1.49 3.16
N ILE A 83 -12.74 0.54 2.61
CA ILE A 83 -12.93 -0.79 3.19
C ILE A 83 -12.29 -1.78 2.23
N GLN A 84 -11.48 -2.68 2.75
CA GLN A 84 -10.80 -3.68 1.95
C GLN A 84 -10.86 -5.05 2.62
N TYR A 85 -11.28 -6.05 1.84
CA TYR A 85 -11.26 -7.45 2.20
C TYR A 85 -10.17 -8.15 1.40
N GLN A 86 -9.27 -8.85 2.09
CA GLN A 86 -8.27 -9.70 1.49
C GLN A 86 -8.57 -11.14 1.91
N THR A 87 -8.93 -11.96 0.92
CA THR A 87 -9.25 -13.36 1.15
C THR A 87 -8.02 -14.15 1.58
N PRO A 88 -8.20 -15.36 2.16
CA PRO A 88 -7.12 -16.34 2.23
C PRO A 88 -6.59 -16.67 0.83
N ASP A 89 -5.42 -17.29 0.77
CA ASP A 89 -4.97 -18.01 -0.42
C ASP A 89 -5.60 -19.41 -0.40
N TRP A 90 -6.35 -19.75 -1.45
CA TRP A 90 -7.19 -20.97 -1.49
C TRP A 90 -6.47 -22.15 -2.17
N VAL A 91 -5.25 -21.94 -2.65
CA VAL A 91 -4.45 -22.95 -3.33
C VAL A 91 -3.17 -23.17 -2.52
N ALA A 92 -2.95 -24.43 -2.12
CA ALA A 92 -1.75 -24.89 -1.42
C ALA A 92 -0.58 -25.12 -2.39
#